data_AF-A0A0C1ECY5-F1
#
_entry.id   AF-A0A0C1ECY5-F1
#
_cell.length_a   1.000
_cell.length_b   1.000
_cell.length_c   1.000
_cell.angle_alpha   90.00
_cell.angle_beta   90.00
_cell.angle_gamma   90.00
#
_symmetry.space_group_name_H-M   'P 1'
#
loop_
_entity.id
_entity.type
_entity.pdbx_description
1 polymer ?
#
loop_
_entity_poly.entity_id
_entity_poly.type
_entity_poly.pdbx_seq_one_letter_code
_entity_poly.pdbx_strand_id
1 'polypeptide(L)'
;MVALNKVLIAGRLTRKPELRKTPNGVSVTDLLLALNREFVSFNGEKQHEVCFVDVVVWGKQAEHCVNSLSCSSSVLIEGRLQLDVWHAKDGDKRCKLRVAAERVQFLDKKSHHDSEGKLSEMAGLSS
;
A
#
# COMPACT_ATOMS: atom_id res chain seq x y z
N MET A 1 30.21 -1.06 -12.81
CA MET A 1 29.95 -1.45 -11.39
C MET A 1 28.51 -1.92 -11.29
N VAL A 2 28.23 -3.01 -10.59
CA VAL A 2 26.88 -3.59 -10.45
C VAL A 2 26.37 -3.27 -9.05
N ALA A 3 25.18 -2.69 -8.96
CA ALA A 3 24.47 -2.45 -7.71
C ALA A 3 23.03 -2.95 -7.87
N LEU A 4 22.57 -3.80 -6.95
CA LEU A 4 21.21 -4.32 -6.90
C LEU A 4 20.50 -3.75 -5.68
N ASN A 5 19.39 -3.06 -5.91
CA ASN A 5 18.49 -2.62 -4.85
C ASN A 5 17.07 -3.00 -5.26
N LYS A 6 16.56 -4.07 -4.64
CA LYS A 6 15.24 -4.61 -4.92
C LYS A 6 14.56 -4.96 -3.61
N VAL A 7 13.30 -4.55 -3.49
CA VAL A 7 12.43 -4.85 -2.35
C VAL A 7 11.17 -5.51 -2.89
N LEU A 8 10.81 -6.64 -2.31
CA LEU A 8 9.52 -7.28 -2.49
C LEU A 8 8.88 -7.45 -1.11
N ILE A 9 7.73 -6.81 -0.90
CA ILE A 9 6.99 -6.91 0.37
C ILE A 9 5.50 -7.08 0.09
N ALA A 10 4.84 -7.89 0.89
CA ALA A 10 3.39 -8.07 0.83
C ALA A 10 2.80 -7.84 2.21
N GLY A 11 1.74 -7.03 2.28
CA GLY A 11 1.15 -6.63 3.54
C GLY A 11 -0.20 -5.97 3.36
N ARG A 12 -0.70 -5.40 4.45
CA ARG A 12 -1.97 -4.68 4.48
C ARG A 12 -1.79 -3.21 4.75
N LEU A 13 -2.60 -2.39 4.11
CA LEU A 13 -2.65 -0.96 4.41
C LEU A 13 -3.23 -0.74 5.81
N THR A 14 -2.56 0.06 6.62
CA THR A 14 -3.02 0.41 7.98
C THR A 14 -3.91 1.66 8.01
N ARG A 15 -3.88 2.43 6.92
CA ARG A 15 -4.68 3.64 6.72
C ARG A 15 -5.01 3.81 5.23
N LYS A 16 -6.03 4.62 4.95
CA LYS A 16 -6.40 4.99 3.58
C LYS A 16 -5.22 5.70 2.89
N PRO A 17 -4.95 5.43 1.61
CA PRO A 17 -3.93 6.17 0.85
C PRO A 17 -4.29 7.65 0.73
N GLU A 18 -3.28 8.51 0.87
CA GLU A 18 -3.42 9.96 0.67
C GLU A 18 -2.71 10.39 -0.62
N LEU A 19 -3.45 11.00 -1.55
CA LEU A 19 -2.88 11.57 -2.76
C LEU A 19 -2.34 12.97 -2.47
N ARG A 20 -1.07 13.20 -2.79
CA ARG A 20 -0.43 14.50 -2.78
C ARG A 20 0.10 14.81 -4.17
N LYS A 21 0.13 16.09 -4.54
CA LYS A 21 0.81 16.54 -5.76
C LYS A 21 2.08 17.29 -5.38
N THR A 22 3.15 17.00 -6.09
CA THR A 22 4.38 17.79 -6.00
C THR A 22 4.19 19.18 -6.64
N PRO A 23 5.06 20.16 -6.36
CA PRO A 23 5.05 21.45 -7.05
C PRO A 23 5.13 21.33 -8.58
N ASN A 24 5.75 20.25 -9.07
CA ASN A 24 5.89 19.95 -10.50
C ASN A 24 4.66 19.23 -11.09
N GLY A 25 3.57 19.11 -10.33
CA GLY A 25 2.31 18.49 -10.77
C GLY A 25 2.30 16.96 -10.75
N VAL A 26 3.39 16.31 -10.33
CA VAL A 26 3.47 14.84 -10.26
C VAL A 26 2.70 14.32 -9.04
N SER A 27 1.80 13.37 -9.28
CA SER A 27 1.02 12.65 -8.28
C SER A 27 1.90 11.71 -7.44
N VAL A 28 1.71 11.73 -6.13
CA VAL A 28 2.46 10.95 -5.14
C VAL A 28 1.47 10.42 -4.10
N THR A 29 1.62 9.16 -3.73
CA THR A 29 0.81 8.54 -2.67
C THR A 29 1.72 7.87 -1.68
N ASP A 30 1.54 8.21 -0.40
CA ASP A 30 2.22 7.55 0.71
C ASP A 30 1.33 6.43 1.25
N LEU A 31 1.88 5.22 1.34
CA LEU A 31 1.25 4.05 1.93
C LEU A 31 2.00 3.67 3.20
N LEU A 32 1.27 3.16 4.20
CA LEU A 32 1.85 2.50 5.35
C LEU A 32 1.36 1.05 5.38
N LEU A 33 2.30 0.11 5.23
CA LEU A 33 2.01 -1.31 5.22
C LEU A 33 2.36 -1.93 6.56
N ALA A 34 1.45 -2.77 7.07
CA ALA A 34 1.74 -3.73 8.12
C ALA A 34 2.15 -5.07 7.50
N LEU A 35 3.36 -5.52 7.83
CA LEU A 35 3.91 -6.82 7.48
C LEU A 35 3.89 -7.69 8.74
N ASN A 36 2.99 -8.67 8.77
CA ASN A 36 2.86 -9.57 9.91
C ASN A 36 3.81 -10.76 9.73
N ARG A 37 4.51 -11.12 10.80
CA ARG A 37 5.39 -12.28 10.87
C ARG A 37 5.08 -13.09 12.11
N GLU A 38 4.92 -14.39 11.95
CA GLU A 38 4.79 -15.35 13.05
C GLU A 38 6.05 -16.22 13.11
N PHE A 39 6.61 -16.39 14.29
CA PHE A 39 7.79 -17.23 14.49
C PHE A 39 7.81 -17.84 15.89
N VAL A 40 8.60 -18.90 16.07
CA VAL A 40 8.84 -19.50 17.39
C VAL A 40 10.14 -18.96 17.94
N SER A 41 10.08 -18.39 19.13
CA SER A 41 11.23 -17.84 19.85
C SER A 41 12.09 -18.96 20.44
N PHE A 42 13.33 -18.66 20.84
CA PHE A 42 14.26 -19.66 21.39
C PHE A 42 13.72 -20.37 22.65
N ASN A 43 12.84 -19.71 23.41
CA ASN A 43 12.16 -20.29 24.57
C ASN A 43 10.97 -21.23 24.20
N GLY A 44 10.69 -21.44 22.92
CA GLY A 44 9.59 -22.27 22.45
C GLY A 44 8.23 -21.58 22.36
N GLU A 45 8.14 -20.28 22.67
CA GLU A 45 6.90 -19.52 22.58
C GLU A 45 6.61 -19.04 21.15
N LYS A 46 5.33 -19.08 20.75
CA LYS A 46 4.87 -18.46 19.51
C LYS A 46 4.82 -16.94 19.68
N GLN A 47 5.50 -16.22 18.80
CA GLN A 47 5.57 -14.77 18.80
C GLN A 47 4.98 -14.21 17.50
N HIS A 48 4.31 -13.06 17.63
CA HIS A 48 3.74 -12.31 16.52
C HIS A 48 4.41 -10.93 16.46
N GLU A 49 4.99 -10.59 15.33
CA GLU A 49 5.65 -9.31 15.09
C GLU A 49 4.99 -8.59 13.91
N VAL A 50 4.83 -7.28 14.03
CA VAL A 50 4.33 -6.43 12.95
C VAL A 50 5.39 -5.40 12.60
N CYS A 51 5.89 -5.46 11.38
CA CYS A 51 6.78 -4.43 10.83
C CYS A 51 5.97 -3.43 10.01
N PHE A 52 6.10 -2.15 10.32
CA PHE A 52 5.46 -1.07 9.56
C PHE A 52 6.45 -0.50 8.55
N VAL A 53 6.05 -0.47 7.28
CA VAL A 53 6.90 0.01 6.18
C VAL A 53 6.20 1.13 5.43
N ASP A 54 6.87 2.27 5.34
CA ASP A 54 6.45 3.37 4.47
C ASP A 54 6.82 3.08 3.02
N VAL A 55 5.84 3.22 2.13
CA VAL A 55 5.99 3.05 0.69
C VAL A 55 5.53 4.31 -0.02
N VAL A 56 6.36 4.83 -0.92
CA VAL A 56 6.00 5.97 -1.79
C VAL A 56 5.72 5.47 -3.21
N VAL A 57 4.55 5.82 -3.73
CA VAL A 57 4.12 5.48 -5.09
C VAL A 57 4.02 6.77 -5.90
N TRP A 58 4.47 6.75 -7.15
CA TRP A 58 4.54 7.93 -8.02
C TRP A 58 3.67 7.80 -9.27
N GLY A 59 3.26 8.94 -9.83
CA GLY A 59 2.59 9.05 -11.12
C GLY A 59 1.22 8.37 -11.15
N LYS A 60 0.90 7.70 -12.27
CA LYS A 60 -0.40 7.05 -12.49
C LYS A 60 -0.71 5.96 -11.45
N GLN A 61 0.31 5.20 -11.01
CA GLN A 61 0.11 4.18 -9.99
C GLN A 61 -0.34 4.78 -8.65
N ALA A 62 0.13 5.99 -8.31
CA ALA A 62 -0.29 6.71 -7.12
C ALA A 62 -1.81 7.00 -7.15
N GLU A 63 -2.29 7.51 -8.28
CA GLU A 63 -3.71 7.79 -8.49
C GLU A 63 -4.56 6.52 -8.43
N HIS A 64 -4.10 5.43 -9.06
CA HIS A 64 -4.76 4.13 -8.97
C HIS A 64 -4.84 3.59 -7.54
N CYS A 65 -3.77 3.73 -6.75
CA CYS A 65 -3.75 3.30 -5.36
C CYS A 65 -4.84 3.99 -4.55
N VAL A 66 -5.00 5.31 -4.69
CA VAL A 66 -6.00 6.08 -3.93
C VAL A 66 -7.43 5.74 -4.34
N ASN A 67 -7.66 5.44 -5.62
CA ASN A 67 -8.99 5.09 -6.13
C ASN A 67 -9.42 3.66 -5.81
N SER A 68 -8.47 2.73 -5.65
CA SER A 68 -8.76 1.30 -5.52
C SER A 68 -8.47 0.71 -4.15
N LEU A 69 -7.58 1.32 -3.36
CA LEU A 69 -7.20 0.80 -2.05
C LEU A 69 -7.93 1.51 -0.93
N SER A 70 -8.29 0.75 0.10
CA SER A 70 -8.87 1.24 1.35
C SER A 70 -8.04 0.76 2.54
N CYS A 71 -8.47 1.12 3.76
CA CYS A 71 -7.87 0.54 4.96
C CYS A 71 -8.03 -0.98 4.93
N SER A 72 -6.99 -1.72 5.32
CA SER A 72 -6.91 -3.19 5.31
C SER A 72 -6.74 -3.85 3.92
N SER A 73 -6.68 -3.08 2.83
CA SER A 73 -6.40 -3.66 1.51
C SER A 73 -5.06 -4.40 1.48
N SER A 74 -5.06 -5.58 0.88
CA SER A 74 -3.86 -6.43 0.75
C SER A 74 -3.13 -6.09 -0.54
N VAL A 75 -1.83 -5.81 -0.45
CA VAL A 75 -1.01 -5.43 -1.61
C VAL A 75 0.35 -6.12 -1.60
N LEU A 76 0.86 -6.41 -2.80
CA LEU A 76 2.24 -6.76 -3.07
C LEU A 76 2.94 -5.54 -3.69
N ILE A 77 4.06 -5.15 -3.12
CA ILE A 77 4.91 -4.05 -3.60
C ILE A 77 6.21 -4.63 -4.10
N GLU A 78 6.59 -4.20 -5.29
CA GLU A 78 7.92 -4.35 -5.85
C GLU A 78 8.53 -2.96 -6.02
N GLY A 79 9.78 -2.79 -5.57
CA GLY A 79 10.44 -1.49 -5.65
C GLY A 79 11.88 -1.54 -5.16
N ARG A 80 12.32 -0.43 -4.56
CA ARG A 80 13.68 -0.26 -4.05
C ARG A 80 13.69 0.53 -2.74
N LEU A 81 14.71 0.33 -1.92
CA LEU A 81 14.94 1.16 -0.74
C LEU A 81 15.44 2.54 -1.16
N GLN A 82 14.90 3.57 -0.52
CA GLN A 82 15.30 4.96 -0.69
C GLN A 82 15.44 5.60 0.70
N LEU A 83 16.60 6.21 0.95
CA LEU A 83 16.83 7.00 2.15
C LEU A 83 16.53 8.46 1.80
N ASP A 84 15.42 8.98 2.31
CA ASP A 84 15.10 10.39 2.18
C ASP A 84 15.79 11.16 3.31
N VAL A 85 16.59 12.16 2.97
CA VAL A 85 17.32 13.00 3.91
C VAL A 85 16.88 14.45 3.72
N TRP A 86 16.50 15.13 4.79
CA TRP A 86 16.07 16.53 4.75
C TRP A 86 16.46 17.27 6.03
N HIS A 87 16.53 18.60 5.95
CA HIS A 87 16.68 19.46 7.12
C HIS A 87 15.30 19.83 7.65
N ALA A 88 15.06 19.60 8.93
CA ALA A 88 13.86 20.07 9.60
C ALA A 88 13.97 21.57 9.92
N LYS A 89 12.85 22.19 10.31
CA LYS A 89 12.77 23.64 10.55
C LYS A 89 13.64 24.11 11.73
N ASP A 90 13.99 23.18 12.61
CA ASP A 90 14.91 23.30 13.74
C ASP A 90 16.40 23.30 13.31
N GLY A 91 16.69 23.00 12.04
CA GLY A 91 18.04 22.88 11.50
C GLY A 91 18.59 21.45 11.53
N ASP A 92 17.90 20.53 12.23
CA ASP A 92 18.37 19.16 12.39
C ASP A 92 18.23 18.34 11.11
N LYS A 93 19.27 17.56 10.81
CA LYS A 93 19.27 16.62 9.69
C LYS A 93 18.45 15.39 10.08
N ARG A 94 17.35 15.15 9.38
CA ARG A 94 16.52 13.96 9.54
C ARG A 94 16.66 13.04 8.34
N CYS A 95 16.54 11.75 8.58
CA CYS A 95 16.46 10.76 7.52
C CYS A 95 15.31 9.78 7.76
N LYS A 96 14.73 9.27 6.69
CA LYS A 96 13.73 8.21 6.75
C LYS A 96 13.96 7.24 5.61
N LEU A 97 14.11 5.96 5.96
CA LEU A 97 14.16 4.88 4.99
C LEU A 97 12.73 4.55 4.54
N ARG A 98 12.51 4.48 3.24
CA ARG A 98 11.21 4.15 2.63
C ARG A 98 11.42 3.23 1.44
N VAL A 99 10.34 2.61 0.99
CA VAL A 99 10.32 1.86 -0.28
C VAL A 99 9.75 2.77 -1.37
N ALA A 100 10.54 3.05 -2.41
CA ALA A 100 10.02 3.64 -3.63
C ALA A 100 9.42 2.52 -4.49
N ALA A 101 8.10 2.49 -4.62
CA ALA A 101 7.39 1.47 -5.39
C ALA A 101 7.59 1.66 -6.89
N GLU A 102 7.95 0.57 -7.56
CA GLU A 102 8.01 0.46 -9.02
C GLU A 102 6.74 -0.20 -9.56
N ARG A 103 6.21 -1.16 -8.81
CA ARG A 103 4.95 -1.84 -9.12
C ARG A 103 4.15 -2.11 -7.86
N VAL A 104 2.86 -1.80 -7.91
CA VAL A 104 1.87 -2.13 -6.88
C VAL A 104 0.88 -3.13 -7.47
N GLN A 105 0.73 -4.28 -6.82
CA GLN A 105 -0.26 -5.30 -7.18
C GLN A 105 -1.27 -5.46 -6.05
N PHE A 106 -2.54 -5.29 -6.38
CA PHE A 106 -3.63 -5.48 -5.43
C PHE A 106 -3.94 -6.98 -5.32
N LEU A 107 -4.06 -7.48 -4.09
CA LEU A 107 -4.29 -8.90 -3.81
C LEU A 107 -5.73 -9.19 -3.37
N ASP A 108 -6.51 -8.15 -3.08
CA ASP A 108 -7.91 -8.30 -2.71
C ASP A 108 -8.69 -8.90 -3.88
N LYS A 109 -9.45 -9.98 -3.61
CA LYS A 109 -10.41 -10.51 -4.59
C LYS A 109 -11.44 -9.41 -4.84
N LYS A 110 -11.58 -8.96 -6.10
CA LYS A 110 -12.80 -8.25 -6.51
C LYS A 110 -13.97 -9.14 -6.18
N SER A 111 -14.67 -8.86 -5.09
CA SER A 111 -16.01 -9.37 -4.88
C SER A 111 -16.84 -8.87 -6.07
N HIS A 112 -17.17 -9.78 -6.98
CA HIS A 112 -18.23 -9.57 -7.95
C HIS A 112 -19.51 -9.29 -7.15
N HIS A 113 -19.78 -8.02 -6.83
CA HIS A 113 -21.11 -7.59 -6.46
C HIS A 113 -21.80 -7.17 -7.76
N ASP A 114 -22.16 -8.18 -8.54
CA ASP A 114 -23.00 -8.06 -9.71
C ASP A 114 -24.08 -9.13 -9.54
N SER A 115 -25.36 -8.71 -9.52
CA SER A 115 -26.59 -9.53 -9.58
C SER A 115 -27.47 -9.66 -8.32
N GLU A 116 -27.84 -8.57 -7.64
CA GLU A 116 -29.05 -8.54 -6.79
C GLU A 116 -29.98 -7.34 -7.10
N GLY A 117 -30.05 -6.93 -8.37
CA GLY A 117 -30.90 -5.81 -8.82
C GLY A 117 -31.87 -6.12 -9.96
N LYS A 118 -31.97 -7.38 -10.45
CA LYS A 118 -32.78 -7.71 -11.65
C LYS A 118 -33.98 -8.63 -11.43
N LEU A 119 -34.29 -9.01 -10.18
CA LEU A 119 -35.43 -9.90 -9.89
C LEU A 119 -36.74 -9.18 -9.51
N SER A 120 -36.71 -7.87 -9.24
CA SER A 120 -37.93 -7.10 -8.92
C SER A 120 -38.67 -6.56 -10.14
N GLU A 121 -38.07 -6.55 -11.33
CA GLU A 121 -38.68 -5.99 -12.55
C GLU A 121 -39.48 -7.03 -13.36
N MET A 122 -39.25 -8.34 -13.15
CA MET A 122 -40.04 -9.42 -13.78
C MET A 122 -41.29 -9.81 -13.00
N ALA A 123 -41.44 -9.40 -11.72
CA ALA A 123 -42.63 -9.66 -10.93
C ALA A 123 -43.75 -8.62 -11.15
N GLY A 124 -43.46 -7.49 -11.81
CA GLY A 124 -44.41 -6.40 -12.07
C GLY A 124 -45.13 -6.45 -13.42
N LEU A 125 -44.90 -7.48 -14.24
CA LEU A 125 -45.51 -7.64 -15.58
C LEU A 125 -46.60 -8.72 -15.64
N SER A 126 -47.05 -9.22 -14.49
CA SER A 126 -48.20 -10.12 -14.37
C SER A 126 -49.27 -9.51 -13.48
N SER A 127 -49.84 -8.38 -13.90
CA SER A 127 -51.13 -7.88 -13.44
C SER A 127 -51.70 -6.93 -14.47
#